data_AF-A0A914JAY2-F1
#
_entry.id   AF-A0A914JAY2-F1
#
_cell.length_a   1.000
_cell.length_b   1.000
_cell.length_c   1.000
_cell.angle_alpha   90.00
_cell.angle_beta   90.00
_cell.angle_gamma   90.00
#
_symmetry.space_group_name_H-M   'P 1'
#
loop_
_entity.id
_entity.type
_entity.pdbx_description
1 polymer ?
#
loop_
_entity_poly.entity_id
_entity_poly.type
_entity_poly.pdbx_seq_one_letter_code
_entity_poly.pdbx_strand_id
1 'polypeptide(L)'
;MREISKKLGNYLLSVKKKKEKEGTLPKGSYQVQSIQPEIRRETVQQGQNSRNSRDKPQEKAFVTILREGFIHQITPNQLNLVASITVIRDHGKIILVDTGLATDINGRTDLLQKLSKLNIPPPKVDFVVTTHGHPDHSGNLNDFPDAIHFQGNFFHYRTKFNVTDFDNQKSISLTPNVRIIRTRGHTLEDLS
;
A
#
# COMPACT_ATOMS: atom_id res chain seq x y z
N MET A 1 13.81 -15.61 -15.25
CA MET A 1 13.25 -14.69 -14.24
C MET A 1 11.97 -13.98 -14.73
N ARG A 2 12.00 -13.10 -15.74
CA ARG A 2 10.79 -12.39 -16.26
C ARG A 2 9.60 -13.30 -16.63
N GLU A 3 9.85 -14.42 -17.30
CA GLU A 3 8.80 -15.40 -17.65
C GLU A 3 8.15 -16.07 -16.43
N ILE A 4 8.94 -16.36 -15.40
CA ILE A 4 8.45 -17.02 -14.16
C ILE A 4 7.58 -16.03 -13.37
N SER A 5 8.03 -14.78 -13.22
CA SER A 5 7.23 -13.72 -12.58
C SER A 5 5.92 -13.45 -13.32
N LYS A 6 5.93 -13.47 -14.66
CA LYS A 6 4.72 -13.32 -15.48
C LYS A 6 3.75 -14.49 -15.31
N LYS A 7 4.26 -15.73 -15.30
CA LYS A 7 3.46 -16.93 -15.04
C LYS A 7 2.86 -16.93 -13.64
N LEU A 8 3.63 -16.53 -12.63
CA LEU A 8 3.16 -16.39 -11.26
C LEU A 8 2.08 -15.31 -11.15
N GLY A 9 2.27 -14.14 -11.76
CA GLY A 9 1.26 -13.08 -11.80
C GLY A 9 -0.06 -13.53 -12.44
N ASN A 10 0.01 -14.25 -13.57
CA ASN A 10 -1.17 -14.80 -14.24
C ASN A 10 -1.88 -15.86 -13.39
N TYR A 11 -1.13 -16.71 -12.70
CA TYR A 11 -1.67 -17.71 -11.78
C TYR A 11 -2.35 -17.06 -10.56
N LEU A 12 -1.71 -16.06 -9.95
CA LEU A 12 -2.29 -15.33 -8.82
C LEU A 12 -3.57 -14.58 -9.24
N LEU A 13 -3.61 -14.03 -10.45
CA LEU A 13 -4.82 -13.43 -11.03
C LEU A 13 -5.95 -14.46 -11.22
N SER A 14 -5.64 -15.67 -11.67
CA SER A 14 -6.65 -16.73 -11.86
C SER A 14 -7.19 -17.25 -10.52
N VAL A 15 -6.31 -17.43 -9.52
CA VAL A 15 -6.67 -17.80 -8.15
C VAL A 15 -7.54 -16.72 -7.51
N LYS A 16 -7.17 -15.44 -7.66
CA LYS A 16 -7.97 -14.30 -7.18
C LYS A 16 -9.38 -14.32 -7.78
N LYS A 17 -9.51 -14.40 -9.11
CA LYS A 17 -10.81 -14.46 -9.79
C LYS A 17 -11.66 -15.65 -9.34
N LYS A 18 -11.05 -16.81 -9.13
CA LYS A 18 -11.72 -18.02 -8.64
C LYS A 18 -12.28 -17.80 -7.23
N LYS A 19 -11.46 -17.30 -6.30
CA LYS A 19 -11.88 -17.02 -4.92
C LYS A 19 -12.92 -15.91 -4.82
N GLU A 20 -12.86 -14.91 -5.69
CA GLU A 20 -13.91 -13.87 -5.80
C GLU A 20 -15.24 -14.43 -6.28
N LYS A 21 -15.22 -15.38 -7.24
CA LYS A 21 -16.44 -16.06 -7.73
C LYS A 21 -17.04 -16.99 -6.67
N GLU A 22 -16.20 -17.65 -5.88
CA GLU A 22 -16.58 -18.55 -4.80
C GLU A 22 -17.02 -17.82 -3.51
N GLY A 23 -16.91 -16.48 -3.46
CA GLY A 23 -17.26 -15.68 -2.28
C GLY A 23 -16.27 -15.83 -1.11
N THR A 24 -15.19 -16.58 -1.29
CA THR A 24 -14.15 -16.83 -0.26
C THR A 24 -13.12 -15.71 -0.19
N LEU A 25 -13.07 -14.84 -1.21
CA LEU A 25 -12.35 -13.58 -1.21
C LEU A 25 -13.33 -12.46 -1.57
N PRO A 26 -13.64 -11.52 -0.65
CA PRO A 26 -14.43 -10.35 -1.01
C PRO A 26 -13.70 -9.57 -2.11
N LYS A 27 -14.43 -9.16 -3.16
CA LYS A 27 -13.89 -8.24 -4.16
C LYS A 27 -13.53 -6.93 -3.46
N GLY A 28 -12.24 -6.68 -3.29
CA GLY A 28 -11.76 -5.38 -2.86
C GLY A 28 -12.26 -4.32 -3.86
N SER A 29 -12.99 -3.34 -3.37
CA SER A 29 -13.46 -2.21 -4.16
C SER A 29 -12.36 -1.15 -4.23
N TYR A 30 -11.38 -1.34 -5.12
CA TYR A 30 -10.29 -0.37 -5.29
C TYR A 30 -10.14 0.13 -6.73
N GLN A 31 -9.60 1.34 -6.87
CA GLN A 31 -9.20 1.93 -8.16
C GLN A 31 -7.72 2.28 -8.13
N VAL A 32 -6.95 1.81 -9.13
CA VAL A 32 -5.54 2.19 -9.29
C VAL A 32 -5.47 3.53 -10.04
N GLN A 33 -4.82 4.52 -9.44
CA GLN A 33 -4.56 5.82 -10.07
C GLN A 33 -3.11 5.87 -10.57
N SER A 34 -2.92 6.29 -11.82
CA SER A 34 -1.60 6.63 -12.34
C SER A 34 -1.24 8.07 -11.95
N ILE A 35 0.03 8.31 -11.63
CA ILE A 35 0.56 9.66 -11.48
C ILE A 35 0.76 10.21 -12.90
N GLN A 36 -0.20 10.99 -13.43
CA GLN A 36 0.00 11.67 -14.70
C GLN A 36 0.96 12.88 -14.53
N PRO A 37 1.84 13.16 -15.50
CA PRO A 37 2.52 14.45 -15.58
C PRO A 37 1.49 15.54 -15.91
N GLU A 38 1.37 16.56 -15.06
CA GLU A 38 0.33 17.60 -15.19
C GLU A 38 0.50 18.45 -16.46
N ILE A 39 -0.55 18.51 -17.29
CA ILE A 39 -0.88 19.68 -18.09
C ILE A 39 -2.09 20.33 -17.42
N ARG A 40 -1.88 21.51 -16.80
CA ARG A 40 -2.95 22.28 -16.15
C ARG A 40 -4.00 22.77 -17.16
N ARG A 41 -5.27 22.45 -16.90
CA ARG A 41 -6.41 23.33 -17.21
C ARG A 41 -7.43 23.24 -16.08
N GLU A 42 -7.69 24.39 -15.46
CA GLU A 42 -8.75 24.57 -14.47
C GLU A 42 -10.09 24.70 -15.19
N THR A 43 -11.11 23.98 -14.71
CA THR A 43 -12.50 24.37 -14.97
C THR A 43 -13.33 24.15 -13.71
N VAL A 44 -13.96 25.23 -13.26
CA VAL A 44 -14.94 25.30 -12.16
C VAL A 44 -16.29 24.81 -12.67
N GLN A 45 -17.01 23.96 -11.92
CA GLN A 45 -18.48 23.91 -11.98
C GLN A 45 -19.09 23.64 -10.60
N GLN A 46 -20.05 24.51 -10.26
CA GLN A 46 -21.03 24.41 -9.18
C GLN A 46 -22.18 23.46 -9.57
N GLY A 47 -22.90 22.91 -8.57
CA GLY A 47 -24.27 22.44 -8.77
C GLY A 47 -24.69 21.28 -7.87
N GLN A 48 -25.61 21.55 -6.95
CA GLN A 48 -26.26 20.60 -6.05
C GLN A 48 -27.17 19.61 -6.81
N ASN A 49 -27.35 18.38 -6.29
CA ASN A 49 -28.69 17.83 -6.04
C ASN A 49 -28.68 16.50 -5.26
N SER A 50 -29.56 16.45 -4.26
CA SER A 50 -29.88 15.30 -3.41
C SER A 50 -30.74 14.24 -4.12
N ARG A 51 -30.38 12.95 -4.00
CA ARG A 51 -31.30 11.82 -4.22
C ARG A 51 -31.06 10.67 -3.24
N ASN A 52 -32.17 10.25 -2.64
CA ASN A 52 -32.53 8.99 -1.97
C ASN A 52 -31.46 8.07 -1.36
N SER A 53 -31.61 7.87 -0.05
CA SER A 53 -30.98 6.86 0.79
C SER A 53 -31.65 5.48 0.61
N ARG A 54 -31.07 4.65 -0.26
CA ARG A 54 -31.08 3.17 -0.25
C ARG A 54 -30.18 2.76 -1.42
N ASP A 55 -29.02 2.16 -1.10
CA ASP A 55 -27.83 1.95 -1.95
C ASP A 55 -26.96 3.20 -2.20
N LYS A 56 -26.28 3.68 -1.15
CA LYS A 56 -25.07 4.48 -1.38
C LYS A 56 -24.04 3.56 -2.06
N PRO A 57 -23.45 3.96 -3.20
CA PRO A 57 -22.30 3.24 -3.74
C PRO A 57 -21.25 3.14 -2.64
N GLN A 58 -20.81 1.93 -2.32
CA GLN A 58 -19.70 1.77 -1.38
C GLN A 58 -18.51 2.54 -1.96
N GLU A 59 -18.09 3.57 -1.22
CA GLU A 59 -16.96 4.39 -1.60
C GLU A 59 -15.76 3.47 -1.78
N LYS A 60 -14.97 3.67 -2.83
CA LYS A 60 -13.87 2.75 -3.18
C LYS A 60 -12.57 3.28 -2.58
N ALA A 61 -11.69 2.37 -2.18
CA ALA A 61 -10.32 2.73 -1.88
C ALA A 61 -9.58 3.14 -3.17
N PHE A 62 -8.75 4.17 -3.12
CA PHE A 62 -7.90 4.57 -4.23
C PHE A 62 -6.46 4.19 -3.93
N VAL A 63 -5.82 3.47 -4.86
CA VAL A 63 -4.45 2.97 -4.72
C VAL A 63 -3.57 3.66 -5.75
N THR A 64 -2.47 4.28 -5.33
CA THR A 64 -1.50 4.89 -6.23
C THR A 64 -0.13 4.24 -6.01
N ILE A 65 0.45 3.70 -7.08
CA ILE A 65 1.82 3.17 -7.05
C ILE A 65 2.77 4.36 -7.11
N LEU A 66 3.46 4.64 -6.01
CA LEU A 66 4.47 5.69 -5.93
C LEU A 66 5.78 5.20 -6.55
N ARG A 67 6.15 3.94 -6.32
CA ARG A 67 7.35 3.34 -6.89
C ARG A 67 7.04 1.92 -7.33
N GLU A 68 7.37 1.58 -8.57
CA GLU A 68 7.33 0.20 -9.02
C GLU A 68 8.61 -0.51 -8.58
N GLY A 69 8.44 -1.66 -7.93
CA GLY A 69 9.55 -2.50 -7.52
C GLY A 69 10.14 -3.30 -8.69
N PHE A 70 11.41 -3.66 -8.56
CA PHE A 70 12.08 -4.55 -9.51
C PHE A 70 13.21 -5.34 -8.84
N ILE A 71 13.61 -6.41 -9.53
CA ILE A 71 14.80 -7.19 -9.21
C ILE A 71 15.59 -7.42 -10.50
N HIS A 72 16.87 -7.06 -10.47
CA HIS A 72 17.82 -7.31 -11.56
C HIS A 72 19.06 -8.00 -10.98
N GLN A 73 19.33 -9.21 -11.44
CA GLN A 73 20.55 -9.92 -11.10
C GLN A 73 21.74 -9.37 -11.90
N ILE A 74 22.73 -8.83 -11.21
CA ILE A 74 23.95 -8.27 -11.82
C ILE A 74 24.98 -9.39 -12.02
N THR A 75 25.19 -10.19 -10.99
CA THR A 75 26.04 -11.39 -10.98
C THR A 75 25.33 -12.51 -10.20
N PRO A 76 25.84 -13.76 -10.18
CA PRO A 76 25.21 -14.84 -9.41
C PRO A 76 24.90 -14.47 -7.95
N ASN A 77 25.75 -13.67 -7.31
CA ASN A 77 25.64 -13.31 -5.89
C ASN A 77 25.31 -11.81 -5.65
N GLN A 78 24.93 -11.05 -6.69
CA GLN A 78 24.58 -9.64 -6.55
C GLN A 78 23.27 -9.31 -7.25
N LEU A 79 22.41 -8.63 -6.50
CA LEU A 79 21.09 -8.19 -6.95
C LEU A 79 20.99 -6.67 -6.81
N ASN A 80 20.45 -6.02 -7.83
CA ASN A 80 19.86 -4.70 -7.69
C ASN A 80 18.36 -4.90 -7.42
N LEU A 81 17.91 -4.48 -6.24
CA LEU A 81 16.57 -4.71 -5.72
C LEU A 81 15.97 -3.38 -5.31
N VAL A 82 14.70 -3.19 -5.68
CA VAL A 82 13.90 -2.05 -5.29
C VAL A 82 12.50 -2.55 -4.93
N ALA A 83 12.04 -2.25 -3.72
CA ALA A 83 10.66 -2.51 -3.32
C ALA A 83 9.68 -1.54 -4.00
N SER A 84 8.45 -2.02 -4.20
CA SER A 84 7.34 -1.16 -4.55
C SER A 84 6.94 -0.30 -3.35
N ILE A 85 6.42 0.90 -3.62
CA ILE A 85 5.81 1.76 -2.61
C ILE A 85 4.44 2.19 -3.10
N THR A 86 3.44 2.09 -2.25
CA THR A 86 2.04 2.36 -2.60
C THR A 86 1.40 3.26 -1.57
N VAL A 87 0.55 4.19 -2.00
CA VAL A 87 -0.34 4.93 -1.11
C VAL A 87 -1.79 4.55 -1.38
N ILE A 88 -2.55 4.34 -0.32
CA ILE A 88 -3.97 4.02 -0.35
C ILE A 88 -4.73 5.16 0.33
N ARG A 89 -5.81 5.61 -0.31
CA ARG A 89 -6.75 6.56 0.24
C ARG A 89 -8.11 5.92 0.39
N ASP A 90 -8.67 5.98 1.58
CA ASP A 90 -9.99 5.42 1.85
C ASP A 90 -10.64 6.13 3.04
N HIS A 91 -11.90 6.57 2.89
CA HIS A 91 -12.66 7.23 3.96
C HIS A 91 -11.90 8.33 4.72
N GLY A 92 -11.18 9.19 3.99
CA GLY A 92 -10.39 10.29 4.56
C GLY A 92 -9.08 9.87 5.22
N LYS A 93 -8.72 8.58 5.18
CA LYS A 93 -7.45 8.05 5.68
C LYS A 93 -6.42 7.86 4.58
N ILE A 94 -5.16 8.10 4.92
CA ILE A 94 -4.00 7.90 4.05
C ILE A 94 -3.11 6.81 4.64
N ILE A 95 -2.93 5.72 3.88
CA ILE A 95 -2.15 4.55 4.27
C ILE A 95 -0.98 4.42 3.30
N LEU A 96 0.24 4.49 3.81
CA LEU A 96 1.45 4.23 3.03
C LEU A 96 1.89 2.78 3.25
N VAL A 97 2.17 2.06 2.16
CA VAL A 97 2.64 0.66 2.20
C VAL A 97 4.07 0.63 1.69
N ASP A 98 4.97 0.21 2.58
CA ASP A 98 6.43 0.26 2.48
C ASP A 98 7.00 1.69 2.26
N THR A 99 8.30 1.84 2.46
CA THR A 99 8.98 3.15 2.42
C THR A 99 10.30 3.17 1.66
N GLY A 100 10.73 2.04 1.08
CA GLY A 100 11.96 1.96 0.29
C GLY A 100 13.20 1.65 1.14
N LEU A 101 14.39 1.90 0.59
CA LEU A 101 15.70 1.65 1.21
C LEU A 101 16.33 2.95 1.74
N ALA A 102 16.87 2.93 2.96
CA ALA A 102 17.44 4.10 3.63
C ALA A 102 18.67 4.66 2.89
N THR A 103 19.49 3.77 2.31
CA THR A 103 20.71 4.14 1.58
C THR A 103 20.43 4.61 0.15
N ASP A 104 19.19 4.53 -0.33
CA ASP A 104 18.76 5.04 -1.63
C ASP A 104 18.16 6.45 -1.47
N ILE A 105 19.05 7.45 -1.33
CA ILE A 105 18.67 8.86 -1.13
C ILE A 105 17.81 9.39 -2.30
N ASN A 106 18.08 8.93 -3.52
CA ASN A 106 17.30 9.30 -4.70
C ASN A 106 15.89 8.72 -4.62
N GLY A 107 15.76 7.45 -4.23
CA GLY A 107 14.48 6.82 -3.96
C GLY A 107 13.67 7.51 -2.87
N ARG A 108 14.33 7.91 -1.75
CA ARG A 108 13.69 8.71 -0.69
C ARG A 108 13.21 10.06 -1.23
N THR A 109 14.04 10.74 -2.01
CA THR A 109 13.69 12.04 -2.61
C THR A 109 12.50 11.91 -3.56
N ASP A 110 12.49 10.90 -4.43
CA ASP A 110 11.39 10.62 -5.35
C ASP A 110 10.08 10.28 -4.60
N LEU A 111 10.16 9.49 -3.53
CA LEU A 111 9.02 9.20 -2.66
C LEU A 111 8.37 10.50 -2.13
N LEU A 112 9.16 11.36 -1.51
CA LEU A 112 8.68 12.62 -0.94
C LEU A 112 8.13 13.56 -2.01
N GLN A 113 8.76 13.64 -3.18
CA GLN A 113 8.27 14.44 -4.31
C GLN A 113 6.93 13.93 -4.83
N LYS A 114 6.75 12.62 -4.99
CA LYS A 114 5.47 12.04 -5.45
C LYS A 114 4.36 12.22 -4.42
N LEU A 115 4.66 12.06 -3.13
CA LEU A 115 3.73 12.40 -2.05
C LEU A 115 3.32 13.88 -2.08
N SER A 116 4.29 14.78 -2.30
CA SER A 116 4.03 16.21 -2.46
C SER A 116 3.13 16.53 -3.65
N LYS A 117 3.35 15.90 -4.83
CA LYS A 117 2.47 16.05 -6.01
C LYS A 117 1.04 15.60 -5.73
N LEU A 118 0.87 14.64 -4.82
CA LEU A 118 -0.42 14.17 -4.36
C LEU A 118 -0.99 15.02 -3.20
N ASN A 119 -0.35 16.12 -2.81
CA ASN A 119 -0.72 16.96 -1.66
C ASN A 119 -0.77 16.21 -0.31
N ILE A 120 0.10 15.19 -0.17
CA ILE A 120 0.30 14.39 1.03
C ILE A 120 1.66 14.76 1.65
N PRO A 121 1.76 15.79 2.50
CA PRO A 121 2.95 15.94 3.32
C PRO A 121 3.01 14.78 4.35
N PRO A 122 4.19 14.36 4.82
CA PRO A 122 4.32 13.21 5.71
C PRO A 122 3.41 13.22 6.97
N PRO A 123 3.16 14.36 7.63
CA PRO A 123 2.22 14.41 8.78
C PRO A 123 0.75 14.11 8.44
N LYS A 124 0.36 14.06 7.15
CA LYS A 124 -0.99 13.63 6.74
C LYS A 124 -1.13 12.11 6.60
N VAL A 125 -0.04 11.35 6.66
CA VAL A 125 -0.11 9.89 6.59
C VAL A 125 -0.61 9.36 7.93
N ASP A 126 -1.79 8.72 7.94
CA ASP A 126 -2.37 8.16 9.15
C ASP A 126 -1.70 6.83 9.54
N PHE A 127 -1.38 6.01 8.54
CA PHE A 127 -0.88 4.66 8.73
C PHE A 127 0.31 4.38 7.81
N VAL A 128 1.33 3.71 8.37
CA VAL A 128 2.41 3.11 7.59
C VAL A 128 2.39 1.61 7.82
N VAL A 129 2.33 0.83 6.74
CA VAL A 129 2.36 -0.63 6.78
C VAL A 129 3.65 -1.10 6.16
N THR A 130 4.53 -1.70 6.95
CA THR A 130 5.72 -2.41 6.47
C THR A 130 5.33 -3.85 6.21
N THR A 131 5.41 -4.28 4.96
CA THR A 131 4.99 -5.63 4.55
C THR A 131 5.85 -6.71 5.17
N HIS A 132 7.17 -6.49 5.28
CA HIS A 132 8.11 -7.38 5.97
C HIS A 132 9.44 -6.70 6.27
N GLY A 133 10.30 -7.39 7.06
CA GLY A 133 11.53 -6.84 7.63
C GLY A 133 12.74 -6.70 6.70
N HIS A 134 12.56 -6.70 5.38
CA HIS A 134 13.68 -6.46 4.47
C HIS A 134 14.05 -4.96 4.42
N PRO A 135 15.35 -4.62 4.25
CA PRO A 135 15.81 -3.23 4.35
C PRO A 135 15.21 -2.30 3.30
N ASP A 136 14.86 -2.81 2.12
CA ASP A 136 14.29 -2.04 1.02
C ASP A 136 12.80 -1.76 1.17
N HIS A 137 12.15 -2.27 2.23
CA HIS A 137 10.74 -2.01 2.53
C HIS A 137 10.54 -0.98 3.65
N SER A 138 11.54 -0.77 4.52
CA SER A 138 11.38 -0.06 5.81
C SER A 138 12.40 1.07 6.04
N GLY A 139 13.11 1.47 5.00
CA GLY A 139 14.26 2.36 5.10
C GLY A 139 13.94 3.82 5.45
N ASN A 140 12.72 4.30 5.21
CA ASN A 140 12.36 5.72 5.38
C ASN A 140 11.19 5.92 6.37
N LEU A 141 11.01 5.01 7.34
CA LEU A 141 9.95 5.12 8.36
C LEU A 141 10.05 6.40 9.20
N ASN A 142 11.27 6.91 9.41
CA ASN A 142 11.54 8.13 10.18
C ASN A 142 10.93 9.39 9.57
N ASP A 143 10.55 9.38 8.29
CA ASP A 143 9.87 10.50 7.64
C ASP A 143 8.41 10.63 8.06
N PHE A 144 7.82 9.59 8.68
CA PHE A 144 6.40 9.52 9.03
C PHE A 144 6.16 9.33 10.55
N PRO A 145 6.71 10.19 11.43
CA PRO A 145 6.68 9.99 12.88
C PRO A 145 5.27 10.13 13.50
N ASP A 146 4.34 10.78 12.78
CA ASP A 146 2.97 11.02 13.24
C ASP A 146 1.97 9.94 12.81
N ALA A 147 2.42 8.95 12.01
CA ALA A 147 1.60 7.81 11.61
C ALA A 147 1.57 6.71 12.69
N ILE A 148 0.55 5.84 12.64
CA ILE A 148 0.59 4.54 13.30
C ILE A 148 1.30 3.54 12.38
N HIS A 149 2.32 2.88 12.88
CA HIS A 149 3.16 1.96 12.11
C HIS A 149 2.77 0.52 12.40
N PHE A 150 2.49 -0.27 11.36
CA PHE A 150 2.25 -1.71 11.41
C PHE A 150 3.45 -2.46 10.82
N GLN A 151 3.95 -3.46 11.54
CA GLN A 151 5.03 -4.35 11.08
C GLN A 151 4.97 -5.66 11.83
N GLY A 152 4.83 -6.78 11.09
CA GLY A 152 4.69 -8.10 11.70
C GLY A 152 3.54 -8.15 12.71
N ASN A 153 3.85 -8.56 13.93
CA ASN A 153 2.91 -8.62 15.06
C ASN A 153 2.70 -7.32 15.83
N PHE A 154 3.34 -6.23 15.42
CA PHE A 154 3.31 -5.00 16.18
C PHE A 154 2.58 -3.90 15.41
N PHE A 155 1.83 -3.09 16.15
CA PHE A 155 1.58 -1.72 15.73
C PHE A 155 1.95 -0.75 16.83
N HIS A 156 2.44 0.41 16.44
CA HIS A 156 2.91 1.40 17.40
C HIS A 156 2.65 2.83 16.94
N TYR A 157 2.52 3.69 17.93
CA TYR A 157 2.55 5.14 17.76
C TYR A 157 3.63 5.68 18.67
N ARG A 158 4.66 6.29 18.08
CA ARG A 158 5.87 6.71 18.80
C ARG A 158 6.46 5.54 19.58
N THR A 159 6.61 5.66 20.91
CA THR A 159 7.19 4.63 21.77
C THR A 159 6.16 3.68 22.38
N LYS A 160 4.87 3.77 22.00
CA LYS A 160 3.80 2.92 22.52
C LYS A 160 3.49 1.80 21.54
N PHE A 161 3.89 0.58 21.91
CA PHE A 161 3.69 -0.63 21.12
C PHE A 161 2.47 -1.41 21.61
N ASN A 162 1.77 -2.02 20.65
CA ASN A 162 0.71 -2.97 20.87
C ASN A 162 1.03 -4.23 20.06
N VAL A 163 0.59 -5.38 20.57
CA VAL A 163 0.77 -6.68 19.92
C VAL A 163 -0.56 -7.13 19.35
N THR A 164 -0.55 -7.52 18.08
CA THR A 164 -1.73 -8.03 17.37
C THR A 164 -1.80 -9.54 17.49
N ASP A 165 -2.95 -10.04 17.91
CA ASP A 165 -3.22 -11.48 17.94
C ASP A 165 -3.77 -11.94 16.58
N PHE A 166 -2.88 -12.09 15.60
CA PHE A 166 -3.26 -12.59 14.27
C PHE A 166 -3.68 -14.08 14.28
N ASP A 167 -3.36 -14.82 15.35
CA ASP A 167 -3.72 -16.23 15.45
C ASP A 167 -5.23 -16.38 15.70
N ASN A 168 -5.82 -15.49 16.53
CA ASN A 168 -7.26 -15.40 16.72
C ASN A 168 -7.96 -14.43 15.75
N GLN A 169 -7.26 -13.37 15.32
CA GLN A 169 -7.78 -12.34 14.44
C GLN A 169 -7.20 -12.45 13.03
N LYS A 170 -7.95 -13.07 12.11
CA LYS A 170 -7.50 -13.31 10.71
C LYS A 170 -7.12 -12.03 9.93
N SER A 171 -7.60 -10.86 10.35
CA SER A 171 -7.30 -9.58 9.71
C SER A 171 -7.58 -8.37 10.62
N ILE A 172 -6.84 -7.29 10.40
CA ILE A 172 -7.05 -5.99 11.06
C ILE A 172 -7.61 -5.02 10.03
N SER A 173 -8.81 -4.48 10.26
CA SER A 173 -9.37 -3.44 9.39
C SER A 173 -8.77 -2.08 9.75
N LEU A 174 -8.17 -1.39 8.78
CA LEU A 174 -7.72 0.00 8.92
C LEU A 174 -8.86 0.98 8.59
N THR A 175 -9.65 0.62 7.59
CA THR A 175 -10.80 1.37 7.08
C THR A 175 -11.86 0.38 6.57
N PRO A 176 -13.07 0.82 6.20
CA PRO A 176 -14.09 -0.06 5.62
C PRO A 176 -13.64 -0.88 4.40
N ASN A 177 -12.73 -0.37 3.56
CA ASN A 177 -12.27 -1.05 2.35
C ASN A 177 -10.81 -1.54 2.43
N VAL A 178 -10.09 -1.29 3.52
CA VAL A 178 -8.67 -1.67 3.66
C VAL A 178 -8.46 -2.47 4.95
N ARG A 179 -7.86 -3.64 4.80
CA ARG A 179 -7.49 -4.52 5.91
C ARG A 179 -6.08 -5.05 5.71
N ILE A 180 -5.40 -5.31 6.82
CA ILE A 180 -4.14 -6.03 6.91
C ILE A 180 -4.46 -7.50 7.18
N ILE A 181 -3.91 -8.39 6.38
CA ILE A 181 -3.93 -9.84 6.61
C ILE A 181 -2.51 -10.33 6.86
N ARG A 182 -2.39 -11.35 7.72
CA ARG A 182 -1.11 -12.02 7.90
C ARG A 182 -0.89 -13.05 6.79
N THR A 183 0.28 -12.99 6.16
CA THR A 183 0.61 -13.77 4.95
C THR A 183 2.01 -14.38 5.05
N ARG A 184 2.32 -15.00 6.19
CA ARG A 184 3.60 -15.69 6.46
C ARG A 184 4.06 -16.51 5.24
N GLY A 185 5.32 -16.36 4.85
CA GLY A 185 5.89 -17.11 3.74
C GLY A 185 7.32 -16.72 3.42
N HIS A 186 7.49 -15.60 2.71
CA HIS A 186 8.81 -15.07 2.35
C HIS A 186 9.60 -14.66 3.59
N THR A 187 8.92 -14.03 4.56
CA THR A 187 9.35 -13.98 5.95
C THR A 187 8.25 -14.46 6.90
N LEU A 188 8.61 -14.73 8.15
CA LEU A 188 7.64 -15.12 9.20
C LEU A 188 6.74 -13.96 9.63
N GLU A 189 7.11 -12.71 9.30
CA GLU A 189 6.43 -11.48 9.70
C GLU A 189 5.66 -10.83 8.53
N ASP A 190 5.47 -11.54 7.42
CA ASP A 190 4.80 -11.01 6.22
C ASP A 190 3.34 -10.57 6.48
N LEU A 191 3.01 -9.38 5.98
CA LEU A 191 1.69 -8.76 5.94
C LEU A 191 1.26 -8.46 4.48
N SER A 192 -0.06 -8.41 4.23
CA SER A 192 -0.65 -8.00 2.93
C SER A 192 -1.97 -7.27 3.06
#